data_AF-A0A6B3M0U2-F1
#
_entry.id   AF-A0A6B3M0U2-F1
#
_cell.length_a   1.000
_cell.length_b   1.000
_cell.length_c   1.000
_cell.angle_alpha   90.00
_cell.angle_beta   90.00
_cell.angle_gamma   90.00
#
_symmetry.space_group_name_H-M   'P 1'
#
loop_
_entity.id
_entity.type
_entity.pdbx_description
1 polymer ?
#
loop_
_entity_poly.entity_id
_entity_poly.type
_entity_poly.pdbx_seq_one_letter_code
_entity_poly.pdbx_strand_id
1 'polypeptide(L)' 'MKSEQEVLEQIGIKLKEIRISKGYSSYEDFALEHGIARMQYWRLEAGKSNPTIKTLYRVLEIHQVSLQEFFSEGF' A
#
# COMPACT_ATOMS: atom_id res chain seq x y z
N MET A 1 19.40 10.36 6.39
CA MET A 1 18.16 10.26 5.58
C MET A 1 17.97 8.80 5.25
N LYS A 2 16.72 8.33 5.19
CA LYS A 2 16.41 6.95 4.76
C LYS A 2 16.79 6.78 3.29
N SER A 3 17.25 5.60 2.90
CA SER A 3 17.45 5.21 1.51
C SER A 3 16.11 5.09 0.79
N GLU A 4 16.14 5.14 -0.55
CA GLU A 4 14.94 4.96 -1.38
C GLU A 4 14.24 3.62 -1.08
N GLN A 5 15.02 2.55 -0.88
CA GLN A 5 14.48 1.23 -0.55
C GLN A 5 13.80 1.21 0.83
N GLU A 6 14.38 1.85 1.84
CA GLU A 6 13.76 1.96 3.17
C GLU A 6 12.42 2.72 3.12
N VAL A 7 12.32 3.75 2.26
CA VAL A 7 11.06 4.49 2.06
C VAL A 7 10.00 3.60 1.40
N LEU A 8 10.37 2.84 0.35
CA LEU A 8 9.44 1.93 -0.33
C LEU A 8 8.96 0.80 0.60
N GLU A 9 9.84 0.25 1.43
CA GLU A 9 9.48 -0.77 2.42
C GLU A 9 8.52 -0.22 3.48
N GLN A 10 8.74 1.00 3.96
CA GLN A 10 7.83 1.65 4.91
C GLN A 10 6.45 1.91 4.33
N ILE A 11 6.37 2.38 3.08
CA ILE A 11 5.10 2.54 2.37
C ILE A 11 4.39 1.17 2.27
N GLY A 12 5.12 0.12 1.89
CA GLY A 12 4.58 -1.23 1.77
C GLY A 12 4.04 -1.80 3.09
N ILE A 13 4.80 -1.64 4.18
CA ILE A 13 4.38 -2.04 5.53
C ILE A 13 3.09 -1.32 5.93
N LYS A 14 3.01 0.00 5.73
CA LYS A 14 1.82 0.78 6.10
C LYS A 14 0.59 0.39 5.27
N LEU A 15 0.75 0.10 3.98
CA LEU A 15 -0.33 -0.43 3.14
C LEU A 15 -0.84 -1.79 3.65
N LYS A 16 0.07 -2.67 4.06
CA LYS A 16 -0.26 -3.97 4.63
C LYS A 16 -1.01 -3.83 5.96
N GLU A 17 -0.57 -2.92 6.83
CA GLU A 17 -1.24 -2.63 8.11
C GLU A 17 -2.67 -2.12 7.88
N ILE A 18 -2.85 -1.19 6.94
CA ILE A 18 -4.17 -0.69 6.56
C ILE A 18 -5.05 -1.85 6.05
N ARG A 19 -4.54 -2.69 5.15
CA ARG A 19 -5.29 -3.85 4.65
C ARG A 19 -5.74 -4.79 5.78
N ILE A 20 -4.84 -5.13 6.71
CA ILE A 20 -5.16 -6.00 7.85
C ILE A 20 -6.19 -5.32 8.76
N SER A 21 -6.07 -4.01 9.00
CA SER A 21 -7.02 -3.25 9.83
C SER A 21 -8.45 -3.21 9.23
N LYS A 22 -8.56 -3.34 7.91
CA LYS A 22 -9.84 -3.45 7.18
C LYS A 22 -10.39 -4.88 7.12
N GLY A 23 -9.74 -5.85 7.76
CA GLY A 23 -10.23 -7.22 7.89
C GLY A 23 -9.71 -8.20 6.82
N TYR A 24 -8.85 -7.75 5.90
CA TYR A 24 -8.28 -8.63 4.88
C TYR A 24 -7.03 -9.34 5.40
N SER A 25 -7.10 -10.66 5.58
CA SER A 25 -5.94 -11.49 5.95
C SER A 25 -5.00 -11.73 4.75
N SER A 26 -5.55 -11.89 3.55
CA SER A 26 -4.83 -12.15 2.31
C SER A 26 -4.75 -10.93 1.41
N TYR A 27 -3.55 -10.66 0.87
CA TYR A 27 -3.36 -9.65 -0.17
C TYR A 27 -3.99 -10.10 -1.50
N GLU A 28 -4.15 -11.41 -1.72
CA GLU A 28 -4.77 -11.95 -2.93
C GLU A 28 -6.28 -11.70 -2.95
N ASP A 29 -6.94 -11.91 -1.81
CA ASP A 29 -8.39 -11.68 -1.66
C ASP A 29 -8.70 -10.20 -1.83
N PHE A 30 -7.91 -9.33 -1.18
CA PHE A 30 -8.00 -7.88 -1.37
C PHE A 30 -7.85 -7.49 -2.85
N ALA A 31 -6.80 -7.99 -3.51
CA ALA A 31 -6.54 -7.67 -4.90
C ALA A 31 -7.66 -8.16 -5.83
N LEU A 32 -8.20 -9.36 -5.58
CA LEU A 32 -9.30 -9.93 -6.35
C LEU A 32 -10.58 -9.10 -6.20
N GLU A 33 -10.95 -8.75 -4.97
CA GLU A 33 -12.18 -8.00 -4.66
C GLU A 33 -12.17 -6.61 -5.30
N HIS A 34 -11.01 -5.94 -5.29
CA HIS A 34 -10.88 -4.56 -5.79
C HIS A 34 -10.35 -4.47 -7.22
N GLY A 35 -10.27 -5.59 -7.95
CA GLY A 35 -9.86 -5.63 -9.36
C GLY A 35 -8.41 -5.19 -9.59
N ILE A 36 -7.52 -5.43 -8.63
CA ILE A 36 -6.08 -5.15 -8.73
C ILE A 36 -5.35 -6.44 -9.13
N ALA A 37 -4.31 -6.33 -9.96
CA ALA A 37 -3.44 -7.48 -10.23
C ALA A 37 -2.73 -7.92 -8.94
N ARG A 38 -2.91 -9.20 -8.53
CA ARG A 38 -2.33 -9.76 -7.28
C ARG A 38 -0.84 -9.46 -7.13
N MET A 39 -0.07 -9.68 -8.20
CA MET A 39 1.38 -9.41 -8.21
C MET A 39 1.72 -7.94 -8.05
N GLN A 40 0.89 -7.03 -8.59
CA GLN A 40 1.09 -5.60 -8.42
C GLN A 40 0.88 -5.21 -6.95
N TYR A 41 -0.22 -5.68 -6.35
CA TYR A 41 -0.54 -5.36 -4.97
C TYR A 41 0.48 -5.95 -3.99
N TRP A 42 0.91 -7.20 -4.21
CA TRP A 42 2.00 -7.81 -3.45
C TRP A 42 3.31 -7.03 -3.52
N ARG A 43 3.72 -6.57 -4.72
CA ARG A 43 4.96 -5.77 -4.88
C ARG A 43 4.90 -4.45 -4.11
N LEU A 44 3.72 -3.84 -4.00
CA LEU A 44 3.52 -2.64 -3.20
C LEU A 44 3.76 -2.94 -1.72
N GLU A 45 3.07 -3.93 -1.17
CA GLU A 45 3.22 -4.29 0.26
C GLU A 45 4.62 -4.79 0.62
N ALA A 46 5.32 -5.42 -0.33
CA ALA A 46 6.67 -5.91 -0.14
C ALA A 46 7.77 -4.84 -0.36
N GLY A 47 7.41 -3.60 -0.69
CA GLY A 47 8.37 -2.53 -1.02
C GLY A 47 9.24 -2.85 -2.23
N LYS A 48 8.74 -3.67 -3.17
CA LYS A 48 9.46 -4.11 -4.38
C LYS A 48 9.08 -3.34 -5.64
N SER A 49 8.16 -2.38 -5.52
CA SER A 49 7.76 -1.48 -6.60
C SER A 49 7.85 -0.04 -6.15
N ASN A 50 8.25 0.84 -7.06
CA ASN A 50 8.07 2.28 -6.94
C ASN A 50 6.70 2.66 -7.57
N PRO A 51 5.62 2.81 -6.78
CA PRO A 51 4.34 3.24 -7.33
C PRO A 51 4.41 4.68 -7.82
N THR A 52 3.75 4.95 -8.94
CA THR A 52 3.37 6.33 -9.25
C THR A 52 2.37 6.84 -8.19
N ILE A 53 2.31 8.16 -8.01
CA ILE A 53 1.30 8.78 -7.14
C ILE A 53 -0.13 8.38 -7.54
N LYS A 54 -0.41 8.21 -8.85
CA LYS A 54 -1.71 7.73 -9.34
C LYS A 54 -2.05 6.33 -8.82
N THR A 55 -1.07 5.42 -8.82
CA THR A 55 -1.24 4.06 -8.30
C THR A 55 -1.48 4.08 -6.80
N LEU A 56 -0.65 4.82 -6.05
CA LEU A 56 -0.78 4.94 -4.60
C LEU A 56 -2.15 5.53 -4.23
N TYR A 57 -2.54 6.63 -4.87
CA TYR A 57 -3.82 7.29 -4.65
C TYR A 57 -5.01 6.33 -4.84
N ARG A 58 -5.03 5.53 -5.92
CA ARG A 58 -6.08 4.56 -6.16
C ARG A 58 -6.17 3.47 -5.08
N VAL A 59 -5.03 3.00 -4.57
CA VAL A 59 -5.00 2.02 -3.48
C VAL A 59 -5.51 2.64 -2.18
N LEU A 60 -5.11 3.88 -1.87
CA LEU A 60 -5.57 4.58 -0.67
C LEU A 60 -7.06 4.92 -0.74
N GLU A 61 -7.58 5.26 -1.93
CA GLU A 61 -9.01 5.50 -2.16
C GLU A 61 -9.86 4.26 -1.83
N ILE A 62 -9.41 3.06 -2.25
CA ILE A 62 -10.06 1.78 -1.90
C ILE A 62 -10.10 1.59 -0.37
N HIS A 63 -9.01 1.95 0.31
CA HIS A 63 -8.92 1.89 1.77
C HIS A 63 -9.67 3.04 2.49
N GLN A 64 -10.20 4.02 1.75
CA GLN A 64 -10.79 5.25 2.27
C GLN A 64 -9.82 6.01 3.18
N VAL A 65 -8.57 6.12 2.74
CA VAL A 65 -7.49 6.85 3.42
C VAL A 65 -6.99 7.96 2.48
N SER A 66 -6.81 9.17 2.99
CA SER A 66 -6.22 10.26 2.22
C SER A 66 -4.70 10.16 2.17
N LEU A 67 -4.07 10.81 1.18
CA LEU A 67 -2.61 10.94 1.13
C LEU A 67 -2.05 11.62 2.39
N GLN A 68 -2.77 12.62 2.92
CA GLN A 68 -2.36 13.32 4.13
C GLN A 68 -2.32 12.38 5.34
N GLU A 69 -3.39 11.61 5.59
CA GLU A 69 -3.44 10.63 6.68
C GLU A 69 -2.41 9.52 6.48
N PHE A 70 -2.18 9.10 5.24
CA PHE A 70 -1.17 8.08 4.95
C PHE A 70 0.25 8.55 5.28
N PHE A 71 0.57 9.83 5.13
CA PHE A 71 1.92 10.37 5.38
C PHE A 71 2.03 11.18 6.68
N SER A 72 0.99 11.28 7.51
CA SER A 72 1.00 12.12 8.72
C SER A 72 1.91 11.60 9.85
N GLU A 73 2.25 10.31 9.84
CA GLU A 73 3.06 9.67 10.87
C GLU A 73 4.09 8.71 10.26
N GLY A 74 5.32 8.74 10.80
CA GLY A 74 6.40 7.81 10.45
C GLY A 74 7.26 8.18 9.25
N PHE A 75 7.02 9.35 8.63
CA PHE A 75 7.73 9.84 7.44
C PHE A 75 8.47 11.16 7.69
#